data_AF-A0A395JQ70-F1
#
_entry.id   AF-A0A395JQ70-F1
#
_cell.length_a   1.000
_cell.length_b   1.000
_cell.length_c   1.000
_cell.angle_alpha   90.00
_cell.angle_beta   90.00
_cell.angle_gamma   90.00
#
_symmetry.space_group_name_H-M   'P 1'
#
loop_
_entity.id
_entity.type
_entity.pdbx_description
1 polymer ?
#
loop_
_entity_poly.entity_id
_entity_poly.type
_entity_poly.pdbx_seq_one_letter_code
_entity_poly.pdbx_strand_id
1 'polypeptide(L)'
;MSGAENNQRRVFKTPIIVPLSVVMVIAIYAGYVFFYATSEETGFFAYLKMISFEVFLLCEVGMVALILYNKRQLDRFLVDFPAIENRIDLAALKPIVRTNMYSSLFMIFFLALGSLTAIMSILNHGIIRGVLVAASSIATAMLINWYNPSEQKLKHIECTNDTLEVELNNILQCWMHKPFPNF
;
A
#
# COMPACT_ATOMS: atom_id res chain seq x y z
N MET A 1 44.94 11.45 1.00
CA MET A 1 43.89 10.41 1.09
C MET A 1 42.56 11.13 1.10
N SER A 2 42.02 11.35 -0.09
CA SER A 2 40.69 11.89 -0.36
C SER A 2 39.73 10.71 -0.40
N GLY A 3 38.63 10.79 0.35
CA GLY A 3 37.59 9.76 0.40
C GLY A 3 36.34 10.24 1.13
N ALA A 4 36.04 11.52 0.98
CA ALA A 4 34.81 12.13 1.48
C ALA A 4 34.02 12.65 0.27
N GLU A 5 33.52 11.73 -0.56
CA GLU A 5 32.62 12.08 -1.64
C GLU A 5 31.35 11.23 -1.57
N ASN A 6 30.23 11.96 -1.42
CA ASN A 6 28.90 11.60 -1.89
C ASN A 6 28.16 10.43 -1.24
N ASN A 7 27.93 10.52 0.07
CA ASN A 7 26.74 9.91 0.66
C ASN A 7 25.49 10.75 0.30
N GLN A 8 25.16 10.85 -0.99
CA GLN A 8 23.88 11.42 -1.43
C GLN A 8 22.78 10.49 -0.91
N ARG A 9 22.26 10.79 0.29
CA ARG A 9 21.06 10.13 0.82
C ARG A 9 20.02 10.10 -0.28
N ARG A 10 19.63 8.90 -0.71
CA ARG A 10 18.59 8.69 -1.72
C ARG A 10 17.31 9.38 -1.26
N VAL A 11 16.98 10.52 -1.86
CA VAL A 11 15.76 11.25 -1.52
C VAL A 11 14.62 10.67 -2.33
N PHE A 12 13.83 9.81 -1.72
CA PHE A 12 12.58 9.34 -2.31
C PHE A 12 11.48 10.38 -2.07
N LYS A 13 10.97 10.98 -3.15
CA LYS A 13 9.77 11.83 -3.08
C LYS A 13 8.57 10.99 -2.60
N THR A 14 7.63 11.65 -1.93
CA THR A 14 6.39 11.01 -1.46
C THR A 14 5.70 10.32 -2.64
N PRO A 15 5.34 9.04 -2.53
CA PRO A 15 4.72 8.32 -3.65
C PRO A 15 3.39 8.99 -4.00
N ILE A 16 3.17 9.23 -5.30
CA ILE A 16 1.96 9.87 -5.87
C ILE A 16 0.67 9.16 -5.43
N ILE A 17 0.80 7.89 -5.07
CA ILE A 17 -0.29 7.04 -4.62
C ILE A 17 -1.00 7.55 -3.36
N VAL A 18 -0.29 8.23 -2.46
CA VAL A 18 -0.87 8.74 -1.20
C VAL A 18 -1.89 9.85 -1.45
N PRO A 19 -1.55 10.97 -2.10
CA PRO A 19 -2.56 12.00 -2.40
C PRO A 19 -3.67 11.47 -3.31
N LEU A 20 -3.35 10.57 -4.25
CA LEU A 20 -4.34 9.96 -5.14
C LEU A 20 -5.36 9.11 -4.36
N SER A 21 -4.92 8.38 -3.34
CA SER A 21 -5.82 7.61 -2.47
C SER A 21 -6.81 8.49 -1.68
N VAL A 22 -6.36 9.66 -1.22
CA VAL A 22 -7.24 10.61 -0.51
C VAL A 22 -8.28 11.19 -1.47
N VAL A 23 -7.86 11.63 -2.66
CA VAL A 23 -8.77 12.15 -3.69
C VAL A 23 -9.79 11.07 -4.09
N MET A 24 -9.35 9.82 -4.23
CA MET A 24 -10.22 8.69 -4.54
C MET A 24 -11.29 8.49 -3.46
N VAL A 25 -10.93 8.47 -2.18
CA VAL A 25 -11.90 8.33 -1.08
C VAL A 25 -12.90 9.49 -1.05
N ILE A 26 -12.44 10.72 -1.27
CA ILE A 26 -13.32 11.90 -1.36
C ILE A 26 -14.30 11.76 -2.53
N ALA A 27 -13.82 11.34 -3.71
CA ALA A 27 -14.65 11.14 -4.89
C ALA A 27 -15.69 10.03 -4.67
N ILE A 28 -15.29 8.94 -4.01
CA ILE A 28 -16.20 7.84 -3.63
C ILE A 28 -17.29 8.35 -2.69
N TYR A 29 -16.93 9.13 -1.67
CA TYR A 29 -17.89 9.70 -0.73
C TYR A 29 -18.85 10.68 -1.41
N ALA A 30 -18.33 11.63 -2.19
CA ALA A 30 -19.14 12.59 -2.93
C ALA A 30 -20.08 11.90 -3.93
N GLY A 31 -19.58 10.90 -4.66
CA GLY A 31 -20.36 10.10 -5.59
C GLY A 31 -21.46 9.32 -4.88
N TYR A 32 -21.17 8.71 -3.73
CA TYR A 32 -22.17 8.02 -2.93
C TYR A 32 -23.27 8.96 -2.43
N VAL A 33 -22.91 10.12 -1.88
CA VAL A 33 -23.88 11.11 -1.36
C VAL A 33 -24.74 11.67 -2.50
N PHE A 34 -24.14 12.04 -3.63
CA PHE A 34 -24.87 12.51 -4.79
C PHE A 34 -25.87 11.45 -5.27
N PHE A 35 -25.43 10.21 -5.42
CA PHE A 35 -26.28 9.11 -5.84
C PHE A 35 -27.42 8.85 -4.86
N TYR A 36 -27.13 8.82 -3.56
CA TYR A 36 -28.14 8.67 -2.51
C TYR A 36 -29.20 9.79 -2.54
N ALA A 37 -28.81 11.01 -2.90
CA ALA A 37 -29.74 12.14 -3.00
C ALA A 37 -30.62 12.12 -4.25
N THR A 38 -30.18 11.49 -5.35
CA THR A 38 -30.82 11.61 -6.67
C THR A 38 -31.50 10.34 -7.20
N SER A 39 -31.29 9.18 -6.57
CA SER A 39 -31.74 7.89 -7.14
C SER A 39 -32.82 7.20 -6.30
N GLU A 40 -33.84 6.66 -6.97
CA GLU A 40 -34.75 5.69 -6.39
C GLU A 40 -34.01 4.35 -6.24
N GLU A 41 -33.82 3.89 -5.00
CA GLU A 41 -33.01 2.71 -4.70
C GLU A 41 -33.59 1.45 -5.35
N THR A 42 -33.00 0.99 -6.46
CA THR A 42 -33.44 -0.24 -7.13
C THR A 42 -32.26 -1.18 -7.44
N GLY A 43 -32.52 -2.49 -7.23
CA GLY A 43 -31.67 -3.60 -7.66
C GLY A 43 -30.30 -3.71 -6.98
N PHE A 44 -29.23 -3.49 -7.75
CA PHE A 44 -27.85 -3.79 -7.36
C PHE A 44 -27.38 -3.05 -6.11
N PHE A 45 -27.74 -1.77 -5.96
CA PHE A 45 -27.31 -0.97 -4.80
C PHE A 45 -27.97 -1.42 -3.50
N ALA A 46 -29.23 -1.84 -3.54
CA ALA A 46 -29.90 -2.40 -2.37
C ALA A 46 -29.21 -3.69 -1.91
N TYR A 47 -28.84 -4.55 -2.87
CA TYR A 47 -28.05 -5.75 -2.58
C TYR A 47 -26.66 -5.40 -2.01
N LEU A 48 -25.95 -4.47 -2.64
CA LEU A 48 -24.60 -4.08 -2.20
C LEU A 48 -24.62 -3.41 -0.83
N LYS A 49 -25.66 -2.62 -0.50
CA LYS A 49 -25.91 -2.12 0.85
C LYS A 49 -26.06 -3.27 1.83
N MET A 50 -26.87 -4.28 1.52
CA MET A 50 -27.14 -5.42 2.40
C MET A 50 -25.84 -6.14 2.81
N ILE A 51 -24.91 -6.34 1.87
CA ILE A 51 -23.64 -7.06 2.08
C ILE A 51 -22.44 -6.13 2.34
N SER A 52 -22.65 -4.82 2.45
CA SER A 52 -21.56 -3.83 2.49
C SER A 52 -20.61 -4.06 3.66
N PHE A 53 -21.12 -4.44 4.83
CA PHE A 53 -20.28 -4.69 6.00
C PHE A 53 -19.37 -5.90 5.80
N GLU A 54 -19.89 -6.98 5.22
CA GLU A 54 -19.13 -8.22 4.94
C GLU A 54 -18.05 -7.98 3.89
N VAL A 55 -18.37 -7.22 2.83
CA VAL A 55 -17.39 -6.83 1.80
C VAL A 55 -16.32 -5.91 2.39
N PHE A 56 -16.70 -4.98 3.26
CA PHE A 56 -15.74 -4.13 3.98
C PHE A 56 -14.76 -4.98 4.80
N LEU A 57 -15.27 -5.90 5.61
CA LEU A 57 -14.44 -6.79 6.42
C LEU A 57 -13.50 -7.64 5.57
N LEU A 58 -13.98 -8.15 4.43
CA LEU A 58 -13.14 -8.91 3.50
C LEU A 58 -12.01 -8.04 2.94
N CYS A 59 -12.29 -6.78 2.59
CA CYS A 59 -11.29 -5.83 2.11
C CYS A 59 -10.26 -5.50 3.20
N GLU A 60 -10.69 -5.25 4.44
CA GLU A 60 -9.80 -5.01 5.58
C GLU A 60 -8.90 -6.21 5.87
N VAL A 61 -9.45 -7.43 5.93
CA VAL A 61 -8.65 -8.65 6.11
C VAL A 61 -7.65 -8.83 4.97
N GLY A 62 -8.07 -8.57 3.72
CA GLY A 62 -7.20 -8.59 2.55
C GLY A 62 -6.04 -7.61 2.66
N MET A 63 -6.31 -6.36 3.06
CA MET A 63 -5.27 -5.35 3.28
C MET A 63 -4.30 -5.75 4.37
N VAL A 64 -4.81 -6.20 5.53
CA VAL A 64 -3.97 -6.66 6.65
C VAL A 64 -3.07 -7.83 6.21
N ALA A 65 -3.63 -8.82 5.51
CA ALA A 65 -2.86 -9.97 5.01
C ALA A 65 -1.74 -9.53 4.06
N LEU A 66 -2.01 -8.60 3.13
CA LEU A 66 -1.00 -8.06 2.21
C LEU A 66 0.09 -7.29 2.96
N ILE A 67 -0.26 -6.44 3.93
CA ILE A 67 0.71 -5.69 4.74
C ILE A 67 1.64 -6.67 5.50
N LEU A 68 1.07 -7.66 6.18
CA LEU A 68 1.84 -8.66 6.93
C LEU A 68 2.75 -9.48 6.02
N TYR A 69 2.24 -9.91 4.87
CA TYR A 69 2.98 -10.68 3.88
C TYR A 69 4.17 -9.90 3.34
N ASN A 70 3.95 -8.66 2.88
CA ASN A 70 4.99 -7.78 2.35
C ASN A 70 6.03 -7.43 3.41
N LYS A 71 5.59 -7.10 4.63
CA LYS A 71 6.52 -6.81 5.72
C LYS A 71 7.42 -8.00 6.01
N ARG A 72 6.85 -9.21 6.10
CA ARG A 72 7.61 -10.43 6.35
C ARG A 72 8.67 -10.69 5.28
N GLN A 73 8.37 -10.42 4.01
CA GLN A 73 9.34 -10.54 2.93
C GLN A 73 10.47 -9.52 3.06
N LEU A 74 10.13 -8.24 3.33
CA LEU A 74 11.10 -7.17 3.52
C LEU A 74 12.02 -7.43 4.70
N ASP A 75 11.45 -7.79 5.85
CA ASP A 75 12.23 -8.03 7.07
C ASP A 75 13.14 -9.24 6.91
N ARG A 76 12.67 -10.32 6.28
CA ARG A 76 13.52 -11.49 6.00
C ARG A 76 14.68 -11.10 5.07
N PHE A 77 14.41 -10.36 4.01
CA PHE A 77 15.46 -9.91 3.09
C PHE A 77 16.49 -9.01 3.79
N LEU A 78 16.06 -8.08 4.63
CA LEU A 78 16.95 -7.19 5.38
C LEU A 78 17.81 -7.92 6.42
N VAL A 79 17.35 -9.08 6.91
CA VAL A 79 18.14 -9.95 7.79
C VAL A 79 19.15 -10.76 6.99
N ASP A 80 18.73 -11.31 5.85
CA ASP A 80 19.59 -12.15 5.01
C ASP A 80 20.65 -11.32 4.25
N PHE A 81 20.32 -10.08 3.88
CA PHE A 81 21.15 -9.15 3.11
C PHE A 81 21.17 -7.77 3.80
N PRO A 82 22.06 -7.52 4.76
CA PRO A 82 22.16 -6.22 5.44
C PRO A 82 22.74 -5.12 4.53
N ALA A 83 23.53 -5.51 3.53
CA ALA A 83 24.05 -4.65 2.47
C ALA A 83 23.98 -5.39 1.13
N ILE A 84 23.92 -4.64 0.02
CA ILE A 84 24.00 -5.20 -1.33
C ILE A 84 25.48 -5.24 -1.73
N GLU A 85 26.06 -6.43 -1.67
CA GLU A 85 27.48 -6.63 -2.00
C GLU A 85 27.67 -7.13 -3.42
N ASN A 86 26.72 -7.96 -3.90
CA ASN A 86 26.86 -8.69 -5.14
C ASN A 86 25.58 -8.64 -6.00
N ARG A 87 25.72 -9.06 -7.26
CA ARG A 87 24.58 -9.18 -8.19
C ARG A 87 23.53 -10.22 -7.73
N ILE A 88 23.93 -11.17 -6.90
CA ILE A 88 23.04 -12.22 -6.38
C ILE A 88 22.02 -11.61 -5.41
N ASP A 89 22.47 -10.73 -4.52
CA ASP A 89 21.63 -10.03 -3.54
C ASP A 89 20.59 -9.16 -4.26
N LEU A 90 21.03 -8.48 -5.32
CA LEU A 90 20.16 -7.69 -6.18
C LEU A 90 19.15 -8.56 -6.93
N ALA A 91 19.56 -9.74 -7.40
CA ALA A 91 18.65 -10.68 -8.04
C ALA A 91 17.60 -11.23 -7.07
N ALA A 92 17.94 -11.39 -5.79
CA ALA A 92 17.00 -11.75 -4.73
C ALA A 92 16.04 -10.61 -4.37
N LEU A 93 16.44 -9.35 -4.52
CA LEU A 93 15.59 -8.19 -4.29
C LEU A 93 14.48 -8.02 -5.33
N LYS A 94 14.78 -8.26 -6.62
CA LYS A 94 13.85 -8.08 -7.75
C LYS A 94 12.48 -8.74 -7.54
N PRO A 95 12.37 -10.04 -7.17
CA PRO A 95 11.08 -10.68 -6.97
C PRO A 95 10.30 -10.08 -5.79
N ILE A 96 10.97 -9.66 -4.71
CA ILE A 96 10.33 -9.03 -3.54
C ILE A 96 9.72 -7.69 -3.93
N VAL A 97 10.48 -6.85 -4.62
CA VAL A 97 10.00 -5.56 -5.13
C VAL A 97 8.83 -5.77 -6.08
N ARG A 98 8.92 -6.75 -6.99
CA ARG A 98 7.84 -7.12 -7.91
C ARG A 98 6.55 -7.51 -7.15
N THR A 99 6.67 -8.37 -6.15
CA THR A 99 5.53 -8.77 -5.31
C THR A 99 4.93 -7.59 -4.54
N ASN A 100 5.77 -6.68 -4.02
CA ASN A 100 5.31 -5.45 -3.37
C ASN A 100 4.56 -4.54 -4.35
N MET A 101 5.03 -4.39 -5.59
CA MET A 101 4.34 -3.60 -6.61
C MET A 101 2.95 -4.14 -6.93
N TYR A 102 2.82 -5.46 -7.14
CA TYR A 102 1.50 -6.09 -7.36
C TYR A 102 0.61 -5.97 -6.13
N SER A 103 1.17 -6.17 -4.93
CA SER A 103 0.40 -6.03 -3.69
C SER A 103 -0.11 -4.60 -3.50
N SER A 104 0.64 -3.57 -3.89
CA SER A 104 0.18 -2.19 -3.87
C SER A 104 -1.04 -1.96 -4.76
N LEU A 105 -1.14 -2.64 -5.92
CA LEU A 105 -2.34 -2.56 -6.77
C LEU A 105 -3.56 -3.18 -6.08
N PHE A 106 -3.39 -4.35 -5.46
CA PHE A 106 -4.46 -4.97 -4.67
C PHE A 106 -4.84 -4.11 -3.44
N MET A 107 -3.88 -3.47 -2.79
CA MET A 107 -4.12 -2.53 -1.69
C MET A 107 -4.97 -1.35 -2.15
N ILE A 108 -4.68 -0.74 -3.31
CA ILE A 108 -5.51 0.33 -3.87
C ILE A 108 -6.93 -0.17 -4.16
N PHE A 109 -7.05 -1.35 -4.76
CA PHE A 109 -8.35 -1.95 -5.06
C PHE A 109 -9.17 -2.18 -3.79
N PHE A 110 -8.58 -2.80 -2.77
CA PHE A 110 -9.24 -3.01 -1.48
C PHE A 110 -9.53 -1.71 -0.74
N LEU A 111 -8.68 -0.68 -0.86
CA LEU A 111 -8.94 0.63 -0.29
C LEU A 111 -10.14 1.31 -0.97
N ALA A 112 -10.24 1.24 -2.29
CA ALA A 112 -11.36 1.80 -3.05
C ALA A 112 -12.67 1.08 -2.71
N LEU A 113 -12.69 -0.25 -2.79
CA LEU A 113 -13.89 -1.04 -2.49
C LEU A 113 -14.25 -0.97 -0.99
N GLY A 114 -13.25 -1.04 -0.12
CA GLY A 114 -13.37 -0.94 1.33
C GLY A 114 -13.91 0.42 1.76
N SER A 115 -13.42 1.53 1.20
CA SER A 115 -13.94 2.86 1.54
C SER A 115 -15.39 3.06 1.11
N LEU A 116 -15.78 2.60 -0.09
CA LEU A 116 -17.17 2.63 -0.54
C LEU A 116 -18.09 1.85 0.41
N THR A 117 -17.68 0.62 0.75
CA THR A 117 -18.48 -0.28 1.59
C THR A 117 -18.48 0.12 3.07
N ALA A 118 -17.41 0.77 3.56
CA ALA A 118 -17.36 1.39 4.87
C ALA A 118 -18.41 2.51 5.02
N ILE A 119 -18.47 3.42 4.04
CA ILE A 119 -19.46 4.52 4.02
C ILE A 119 -20.88 3.95 4.03
N MET A 120 -21.15 2.96 3.17
CA MET A 120 -22.44 2.29 3.15
C MET A 120 -22.76 1.59 4.47
N SER A 121 -21.78 0.92 5.09
CA SER A 121 -21.98 0.25 6.36
C SER A 121 -22.33 1.24 7.48
N ILE A 122 -21.59 2.35 7.59
CA ILE A 122 -21.81 3.37 8.61
C ILE A 122 -23.22 3.97 8.49
N LEU A 123 -23.66 4.25 7.26
CA LEU A 123 -24.93 4.95 7.03
C LEU A 123 -26.16 4.03 7.11
N ASN A 124 -26.02 2.74 6.81
CA ASN A 124 -27.17 1.84 6.68
C ASN A 124 -27.29 0.77 7.79
N HIS A 125 -26.24 0.50 8.58
CA HIS A 125 -26.21 -0.67 9.46
C HIS A 125 -26.08 -0.37 10.97
N GLY A 126 -26.29 0.88 11.36
CA GLY A 126 -26.35 1.30 12.76
C GLY A 126 -24.99 1.48 13.45
N ILE A 127 -25.03 1.99 14.68
CA ILE A 127 -23.86 2.51 15.41
C ILE A 127 -22.80 1.43 15.66
N ILE A 128 -23.20 0.21 16.04
CA ILE A 128 -22.26 -0.88 16.38
C ILE A 128 -21.35 -1.23 15.19
N ARG A 129 -21.94 -1.44 14.01
CA ARG A 129 -21.18 -1.74 12.79
C ARG A 129 -20.32 -0.54 12.35
N GLY A 130 -20.82 0.69 12.53
CA GLY A 130 -20.03 1.90 12.31
C GLY A 130 -18.80 2.01 13.21
N VAL A 131 -18.94 1.67 14.50
CA VAL A 131 -17.80 1.62 15.44
C VAL A 131 -16.78 0.56 15.03
N LEU A 132 -17.23 -0.62 14.61
CA LEU A 132 -16.33 -1.67 14.11
C LEU A 132 -15.54 -1.22 12.87
N VAL A 133 -16.22 -0.59 11.91
CA VAL A 133 -15.58 0.00 10.72
C VAL A 133 -14.50 1.00 11.12
N ALA A 134 -14.82 1.94 12.01
CA ALA A 134 -13.86 2.93 12.48
C ALA A 134 -12.66 2.29 13.19
N ALA A 135 -12.91 1.34 14.10
CA ALA A 135 -11.87 0.65 14.84
C ALA A 135 -10.93 -0.15 13.94
N SER A 136 -11.47 -0.90 12.95
CA SER A 136 -10.65 -1.67 12.02
C SER A 136 -9.83 -0.78 11.11
N SER A 137 -10.39 0.32 10.59
CA SER A 137 -9.63 1.24 9.74
C SER A 137 -8.51 1.95 10.50
N ILE A 138 -8.71 2.29 11.78
CA ILE A 138 -7.63 2.80 12.64
C ILE A 138 -6.55 1.73 12.83
N ALA A 139 -6.92 0.48 13.11
CA ALA A 139 -5.96 -0.61 13.27
C ALA A 139 -5.13 -0.83 11.99
N THR A 140 -5.76 -0.81 10.81
CA THR A 140 -5.08 -0.91 9.52
C THR A 140 -4.13 0.26 9.27
N ALA A 141 -4.53 1.49 9.64
CA ALA A 141 -3.63 2.65 9.58
C ALA A 141 -2.40 2.49 10.50
N MET A 142 -2.57 1.93 11.70
CA MET A 142 -1.46 1.61 12.60
C MET A 142 -0.54 0.55 12.00
N LEU A 143 -1.09 -0.47 11.33
CA LEU A 143 -0.29 -1.50 10.65
C LEU A 143 0.53 -0.94 9.49
N ILE A 144 -0.03 -0.02 8.70
CA ILE A 144 0.71 0.69 7.64
C ILE A 144 1.88 1.47 8.25
N ASN A 145 1.64 2.21 9.34
CA ASN A 145 2.70 2.94 10.03
C ASN A 145 3.79 2.02 10.59
N TRP A 146 3.45 0.80 11.01
CA TRP A 146 4.40 -0.21 11.45
C TRP A 146 5.17 -0.89 10.30
N TYR A 147 4.58 -0.96 9.10
CA TYR A 147 5.23 -1.44 7.89
C TYR A 147 6.26 -0.43 7.32
N ASN A 148 5.92 0.87 7.34
CA ASN A 148 6.74 1.95 6.76
C ASN A 148 8.24 1.91 7.11
N PRO A 149 8.68 1.67 8.37
CA PRO A 149 10.10 1.61 8.71
C PRO A 149 10.87 0.53 7.96
N SER A 150 10.28 -0.64 7.71
CA SER A 150 10.95 -1.73 6.98
C SER A 150 11.16 -1.36 5.52
N GLU A 151 10.17 -0.75 4.89
CA GLU A 151 10.27 -0.24 3.52
C GLU A 151 11.34 0.87 3.43
N GLN A 152 11.39 1.78 4.40
CA GLN A 152 12.40 2.84 4.43
C GLN A 152 13.81 2.28 4.62
N LYS A 153 13.99 1.26 5.47
CA LYS A 153 15.29 0.58 5.62
C LYS A 153 15.76 -0.03 4.31
N LEU A 154 14.88 -0.72 3.58
CA LEU A 154 15.24 -1.30 2.28
C LEU A 154 15.62 -0.24 1.25
N LYS A 155 14.89 0.88 1.21
CA LYS A 155 15.18 1.99 0.29
C LYS A 155 16.56 2.62 0.51
N HIS A 156 17.04 2.58 1.76
CA HIS A 156 18.34 3.11 2.17
C HIS A 156 19.39 2.02 2.41
N ILE A 157 19.17 0.80 1.90
CA ILE A 157 20.16 -0.28 2.04
C ILE A 157 21.49 0.14 1.39
N GLU A 158 22.57 -0.08 2.12
CA GLU A 158 23.92 0.24 1.67
C GLU A 158 24.32 -0.66 0.49
N CYS A 159 25.14 -0.11 -0.41
CA CYS A 159 25.64 -0.80 -1.59
C CYS A 159 27.16 -0.60 -1.67
N THR A 160 27.92 -1.67 -1.89
CA THR A 160 29.40 -1.60 -1.86
C THR A 160 30.02 -1.13 -3.17
N ASN A 161 29.25 -1.11 -4.26
CA ASN A 161 29.74 -0.83 -5.61
C ASN A 161 28.82 0.17 -6.33
N ASP A 162 29.39 1.23 -6.89
CA ASP A 162 28.68 2.27 -7.65
C ASP A 162 27.85 1.71 -8.81
N THR A 163 28.36 0.68 -9.50
CA THR A 163 27.63 0.05 -10.63
C THR A 163 26.39 -0.70 -10.15
N LEU A 164 26.45 -1.34 -8.99
CA LEU A 164 25.30 -2.00 -8.36
C LEU A 164 24.32 -0.97 -7.80
N GLU A 165 24.82 0.15 -7.27
CA GLU A 165 23.98 1.21 -6.74
C GLU A 165 23.11 1.86 -7.83
N VAL A 166 23.64 2.06 -9.04
CA VAL A 166 22.84 2.53 -10.17
C VAL A 166 21.71 1.55 -10.50
N GLU A 167 21.98 0.24 -10.53
CA GLU A 167 20.95 -0.78 -10.81
C GLU A 167 19.91 -0.85 -9.68
N LEU A 168 20.34 -0.78 -8.42
CA LEU A 168 19.48 -0.71 -7.25
C LEU A 168 18.58 0.53 -7.28
N ASN A 169 19.14 1.70 -7.58
CA ASN A 169 18.38 2.94 -7.72
C ASN A 169 17.32 2.84 -8.82
N ASN A 170 17.63 2.22 -9.95
CA ASN A 170 16.65 2.00 -11.02
C ASN A 170 15.48 1.12 -10.56
N ILE A 171 15.77 0.04 -9.82
CA ILE A 171 14.73 -0.85 -9.25
C ILE A 171 13.87 -0.10 -8.24
N LEU A 172 14.47 0.64 -7.31
CA LEU A 172 13.76 1.40 -6.29
C LEU A 172 12.94 2.55 -6.90
N GLN A 173 13.46 3.23 -7.93
CA GLN A 173 12.69 4.24 -8.66
C GLN A 173 11.51 3.62 -9.40
N CYS A 174 11.68 2.44 -10.02
CA CYS A 174 10.59 1.70 -10.64
C CYS A 174 9.51 1.34 -9.61
N TRP A 175 9.91 0.80 -8.45
CA TRP A 175 8.98 0.46 -7.37
C TRP A 175 8.12 1.65 -6.95
N MET A 176 8.72 2.84 -6.83
CA MET A 176 8.06 4.03 -6.31
C MET A 176 7.13 4.73 -7.31
N HIS A 177 7.43 4.65 -8.60
CA HIS A 177 6.81 5.51 -9.61
C HIS A 177 6.04 4.75 -10.69
N LYS A 178 6.23 3.44 -10.82
CA LYS A 178 5.56 2.63 -11.85
C LYS A 178 4.51 1.71 -11.21
N PRO A 179 3.36 1.50 -11.87
CA PRO A 179 2.36 0.54 -11.40
C PRO A 179 2.80 -0.92 -11.62
N PHE A 180 3.69 -1.17 -12.58
CA PHE A 180 4.15 -2.50 -12.96
C PHE A 180 5.69 -2.56 -13.03
N PRO A 181 6.30 -3.70 -12.68
CA PRO A 181 7.74 -3.91 -12.81
C PRO A 181 8.17 -3.83 -14.28
N ASN A 182 9.35 -3.27 -14.54
CA ASN A 182 9.94 -3.18 -15.89
C ASN A 182 11.33 -3.84 -15.98
N PHE A 183 11.64 -4.72 -15.04
CA PHE A 183 12.92 -5.40 -14.86
C PHE A 183 12.70 -6.88 -14.53
#